data_AF-A0A0B3AH88-F1
#
_entry.id   AF-A0A0B3AH88-F1
#
_cell.length_a   1.000
_cell.length_b   1.000
_cell.length_c   1.000
_cell.angle_alpha   90.00
_cell.angle_beta   90.00
_cell.angle_gamma   90.00
#
_symmetry.space_group_name_H-M   'P 1'
#
loop_
_entity.id
_entity.type
_entity.pdbx_description
1 polymer ?
#
loop_
_entity_poly.entity_id
_entity_poly.type
_entity_poly.pdbx_seq_one_letter_code
_entity_poly.pdbx_strand_id
1 'polypeptide(L)'
;MHIVKENGTLVMEAEEKQLFSGLQLKIMKLLAENEKYPKEIARELRADEQKVYYHIRQLEKKGFISLAKKEERSGALAKIYRISSPAFVVRFGEFARARRVPGNGFYPFVKNGLLDAKIIVGSPDPHGPEKARSRDVSFAVDLALFIGTFLTRAGHSVIEDKDTTSDDLRNNLIIIGGPVTNKVTRMINEKLPVRFDSRKNIQSKKRTYRGDDCGFVVKTDNPWNDGKSIMVIAGKRYSGTKAAVLGFIKHFELIEKRSHMIVEGMDNDGDGEIDDVRVLE
;
A
#
# COMPACT_ATOMS: atom_id res chain seq x y z
N MET A 1 -22.92 30.45 9.14
CA MET A 1 -21.77 29.53 8.93
C MET A 1 -21.54 28.72 10.20
N HIS A 2 -22.12 27.53 10.27
CA HIS A 2 -21.93 26.59 11.39
C HIS A 2 -20.79 25.64 11.03
N ILE A 3 -19.83 25.48 11.93
CA ILE A 3 -18.76 24.48 11.80
C ILE A 3 -19.12 23.37 12.76
N VAL A 4 -19.45 22.21 12.21
CA VAL A 4 -19.73 21.01 12.99
C VAL A 4 -18.48 20.15 12.95
N LYS A 5 -18.08 19.62 14.11
CA LYS A 5 -16.95 18.72 14.24
C LYS A 5 -17.50 17.29 14.19
N GLU A 6 -17.38 16.64 13.04
CA GLU A 6 -17.71 15.22 12.88
C GLU A 6 -16.42 14.41 12.72
N ASN A 7 -16.19 13.42 13.58
CA ASN A 7 -15.06 12.49 13.49
C ASN A 7 -13.67 13.16 13.34
N GLY A 8 -13.47 14.31 13.99
CA GLY A 8 -12.22 15.07 13.91
C GLY A 8 -12.06 15.93 12.64
N THR A 9 -13.02 15.88 11.72
CA THR A 9 -13.05 16.72 10.51
C THR A 9 -13.92 17.95 10.79
N LEU A 10 -13.40 19.13 10.44
CA LEU A 10 -14.19 20.36 10.43
C LEU A 10 -14.99 20.39 9.13
N VAL A 11 -16.29 20.14 9.22
CA VAL A 11 -17.19 20.20 8.08
C VAL A 11 -17.79 21.60 8.02
N MET A 12 -17.69 22.23 6.84
CA MET A 12 -18.21 23.55 6.56
C MET A 12 -19.29 23.47 5.50
N GLU A 13 -20.52 23.80 5.86
CA GLU A 13 -21.58 24.09 4.89
C GLU A 13 -21.44 25.54 4.43
N ALA A 14 -21.16 25.71 3.14
CA ALA A 14 -20.91 27.00 2.53
C ALA A 14 -22.21 27.56 1.91
N GLU A 15 -22.84 28.51 2.59
CA GLU A 15 -23.93 29.33 2.00
C GLU A 15 -23.40 30.58 1.27
N GLU A 16 -22.11 30.92 1.45
CA GLU A 16 -21.48 32.11 0.86
C GLU A 16 -20.79 31.81 -0.48
N LYS A 17 -20.99 32.68 -1.48
CA LYS A 17 -20.31 32.64 -2.78
C LYS A 17 -18.77 32.74 -2.68
N GLN A 18 -18.24 33.24 -1.55
CA GLN A 18 -16.79 33.37 -1.32
C GLN A 18 -16.44 33.04 0.15
N LEU A 19 -15.84 31.87 0.38
CA LEU A 19 -15.45 31.37 1.71
C LEU A 19 -14.34 32.20 2.38
N PHE A 20 -13.37 32.66 1.57
CA PHE A 20 -12.23 33.46 2.03
C PHE A 20 -11.87 34.56 1.04
N SER A 21 -11.46 35.71 1.56
CA SER A 21 -10.79 36.74 0.76
C SER A 21 -9.38 36.29 0.37
N GLY A 22 -8.84 36.88 -0.71
CA GLY A 22 -7.45 36.62 -1.11
C GLY A 22 -6.43 36.96 0.00
N LEU A 23 -6.73 37.95 0.84
CA LEU A 23 -5.89 38.31 1.99
C LEU A 23 -5.99 37.26 3.13
N GLN A 24 -7.18 36.73 3.39
CA GLN A 24 -7.35 35.64 4.38
C GLN A 24 -6.56 34.40 3.99
N LEU A 25 -6.59 34.00 2.71
CA LEU A 25 -5.80 32.86 2.23
C LEU A 25 -4.29 33.10 2.39
N LYS A 26 -3.80 34.32 2.08
CA LYS A 26 -2.38 34.68 2.28
C LYS A 26 -1.97 34.64 3.75
N ILE A 27 -2.82 35.17 4.64
CA ILE A 27 -2.59 35.12 6.10
C ILE A 27 -2.53 33.67 6.59
N MET A 28 -3.49 32.83 6.19
CA MET A 28 -3.52 31.42 6.60
C MET A 28 -2.31 30.64 6.09
N LYS A 29 -1.82 30.92 4.86
CA LYS A 29 -0.59 30.29 4.33
C LYS A 29 0.64 30.65 5.17
N LEU A 30 0.83 31.91 5.50
CA LEU A 30 1.95 32.33 6.37
C LEU A 30 1.88 31.68 7.75
N LEU A 31 0.66 31.54 8.30
CA LEU A 31 0.42 30.90 9.59
C LEU A 31 0.49 29.36 9.57
N ALA A 32 0.42 28.75 8.39
CA ALA A 32 0.64 27.31 8.20
C ALA A 32 2.14 26.98 8.20
N GLU A 33 2.99 27.92 7.78
CA GLU A 33 4.44 27.76 7.81
C GLU A 33 4.99 28.00 9.22
N ASN A 34 4.60 29.11 9.86
CA ASN A 34 5.10 29.50 11.17
C ASN A 34 4.07 30.32 11.97
N GLU A 35 4.13 30.23 13.30
CA GLU A 35 3.34 31.09 14.18
C GLU A 35 3.81 32.55 14.07
N LYS A 36 2.90 33.50 13.85
CA LYS A 36 3.27 34.90 13.58
C LYS A 36 2.38 35.91 14.32
N TYR A 37 2.96 37.07 14.59
CA TYR A 37 2.26 38.25 15.08
C TYR A 37 1.64 39.05 13.92
N PRO A 38 0.42 39.63 14.04
CA PRO A 38 -0.22 40.33 12.92
C PRO A 38 0.61 41.46 12.26
N LYS A 39 1.48 42.16 13.01
CA LYS A 39 2.37 43.18 12.40
C LYS A 39 3.42 42.57 11.47
N GLU A 40 3.92 41.38 11.79
CA GLU A 40 4.87 40.65 10.94
C GLU A 40 4.20 40.23 9.65
N ILE A 41 2.98 39.71 9.76
CA ILE A 41 2.13 39.33 8.63
C ILE A 41 1.84 40.54 7.73
N ALA A 42 1.48 41.70 8.32
CA ALA A 42 1.23 42.92 7.56
C ALA A 42 2.46 43.39 6.78
N ARG A 43 3.65 43.36 7.42
CA ARG A 43 4.91 43.71 6.79
C ARG A 43 5.26 42.78 5.62
N GLU A 44 5.13 41.47 5.83
CA GLU A 44 5.47 40.45 4.84
C GLU A 44 4.52 40.47 3.63
N LEU A 45 3.23 40.68 3.88
CA LEU A 45 2.22 40.81 2.83
C LEU A 45 2.15 42.21 2.20
N ARG A 46 2.94 43.18 2.69
CA ARG A 46 2.87 44.61 2.34
C ARG A 46 1.42 45.14 2.36
N ALA A 47 0.69 44.74 3.39
CA ALA A 47 -0.72 45.05 3.57
C ALA A 47 -0.90 46.05 4.71
N ASP A 48 -2.00 46.81 4.65
CA ASP A 48 -2.40 47.68 5.76
C ASP A 48 -2.59 46.87 7.05
N GLU A 49 -1.98 47.36 8.13
CA GLU A 49 -1.93 46.66 9.41
C GLU A 49 -3.33 46.48 10.01
N GLN A 50 -4.18 47.52 9.97
CA GLN A 50 -5.53 47.46 10.51
C GLN A 50 -6.37 46.41 9.77
N LYS A 51 -6.21 46.32 8.46
CA LYS A 51 -6.85 45.31 7.62
C LYS A 51 -6.39 43.89 7.96
N VAL A 52 -5.11 43.69 8.25
CA VAL A 52 -4.61 42.38 8.73
C VAL A 52 -5.21 42.02 10.10
N TYR A 53 -5.24 42.95 11.06
CA TYR A 53 -5.89 42.74 12.36
C TYR A 53 -7.38 42.41 12.22
N TYR A 54 -8.07 43.04 11.27
CA TYR A 54 -9.46 42.71 10.96
C TYR A 54 -9.59 41.25 10.51
N HIS A 55 -8.78 40.80 9.56
CA HIS A 55 -8.86 39.43 9.06
C HIS A 55 -8.43 38.37 10.08
N ILE A 56 -7.41 38.65 10.90
CA ILE A 56 -7.00 37.77 12.00
C ILE A 56 -8.18 37.55 12.95
N ARG A 57 -8.86 38.61 13.39
CA ARG A 57 -10.04 38.48 14.27
C ARG A 57 -11.17 37.67 13.63
N GLN A 58 -11.42 37.85 12.33
CA GLN A 58 -12.44 37.07 11.62
C GLN A 58 -12.06 35.59 11.50
N LEU A 59 -10.80 35.29 11.16
CA LEU A 59 -10.30 33.91 11.06
C LEU A 59 -10.28 33.19 12.41
N GLU A 60 -9.89 33.89 13.48
CA GLU A 60 -9.89 33.37 14.85
C GLU A 60 -11.33 33.07 15.29
N LYS A 61 -12.26 34.02 15.08
CA LYS A 61 -13.68 33.83 15.40
C LYS A 61 -14.29 32.64 14.64
N LYS A 62 -13.87 32.43 13.39
CA LYS A 62 -14.28 31.28 12.56
C LYS A 62 -13.50 30.00 12.90
N GLY A 63 -12.56 30.01 13.84
CA GLY A 63 -11.83 28.84 14.31
C GLY A 63 -10.70 28.34 13.39
N PHE A 64 -10.40 29.04 12.30
CA PHE A 64 -9.32 28.64 11.36
C PHE A 64 -7.92 28.87 11.92
N ILE A 65 -7.80 29.83 12.84
CA ILE A 65 -6.56 30.11 13.55
C ILE A 65 -6.85 30.20 15.05
N SER A 66 -5.82 30.03 15.86
CA SER A 66 -5.89 30.12 17.32
C SER A 66 -4.70 30.91 17.87
N LEU A 67 -4.87 31.48 19.06
CA LEU A 67 -3.76 32.07 19.81
C LEU A 67 -2.79 30.95 20.21
N ALA A 68 -1.56 31.01 19.72
CA ALA A 68 -0.50 30.09 20.10
C ALA A 68 0.11 30.49 21.44
N LYS A 69 0.49 31.77 21.57
CA LYS A 69 1.14 32.32 22.77
C LYS A 69 1.01 33.84 22.83
N LYS A 70 1.34 34.40 23.99
CA LYS A 70 1.51 35.85 24.20
C LYS A 70 2.96 36.12 24.59
N GLU A 71 3.59 37.08 23.92
CA GLU A 71 4.98 37.47 24.17
C GLU A 71 5.04 38.97 24.41
N GLU A 72 5.93 39.42 25.30
CA GLU A 72 6.18 40.86 25.47
C GLU A 72 7.13 41.34 24.37
N ARG A 73 6.69 42.34 23.59
CA ARG A 73 7.50 42.96 22.53
C ARG A 73 7.40 44.47 22.64
N SER A 74 8.55 45.12 22.84
CA SER A 74 8.64 46.58 22.98
C SER A 74 7.70 47.15 24.04
N GLY A 75 7.59 46.49 25.19
CA GLY A 75 6.75 46.91 26.32
C GLY A 75 5.24 46.67 26.13
N ALA A 76 4.83 45.96 25.08
CA ALA A 76 3.43 45.59 24.85
C ALA A 76 3.27 44.08 24.67
N LEU A 77 2.14 43.54 25.14
CA LEU A 77 1.82 42.13 25.00
C LEU A 77 1.36 41.80 23.57
N ALA A 78 2.21 41.15 22.79
CA ALA A 78 1.95 40.70 21.43
C ALA A 78 1.28 39.31 21.42
N LYS A 79 0.18 39.18 20.68
CA LYS A 79 -0.54 37.91 20.47
C LYS A 79 -0.01 37.21 19.22
N ILE A 80 0.55 36.02 19.37
CA ILE A 80 1.06 35.20 18.27
C ILE A 80 0.03 34.14 17.92
N TYR A 81 -0.31 34.05 16.63
CA TYR A 81 -1.34 33.14 16.13
C TYR A 81 -0.72 31.99 15.35
N ARG A 82 -1.46 30.89 15.26
CA ARG A 82 -1.13 29.70 14.44
C ARG A 82 -2.37 29.20 13.72
N ILE A 83 -2.16 28.41 12.67
CA ILE A 83 -3.26 27.67 12.04
C ILE A 83 -3.82 26.61 13.01
N SER A 84 -5.14 26.44 13.04
CA SER A 84 -5.78 25.50 13.97
C SER A 84 -5.71 24.04 13.52
N SER A 85 -5.42 23.79 12.25
CA SER A 85 -5.35 22.47 11.63
C SER A 85 -4.28 22.49 10.52
N PRO A 86 -3.56 21.37 10.28
CA PRO A 86 -2.59 21.29 9.18
C PRO A 86 -3.23 21.44 7.79
N ALA A 87 -4.53 21.18 7.66
CA ALA A 87 -5.27 21.38 6.42
C ALA A 87 -6.76 21.67 6.69
N PHE A 88 -7.40 22.34 5.72
CA PHE A 88 -8.85 22.52 5.65
C PHE A 88 -9.32 22.06 4.27
N VAL A 89 -10.41 21.29 4.23
CA VAL A 89 -10.96 20.73 2.99
C VAL A 89 -12.38 21.24 2.83
N VAL A 90 -12.69 21.81 1.65
CA VAL A 90 -14.05 22.18 1.26
C VAL A 90 -14.52 21.16 0.25
N ARG A 91 -15.65 20.52 0.55
CA ARG A 91 -16.20 19.42 -0.25
C ARG A 91 -17.53 19.85 -0.86
N PHE A 92 -17.64 19.81 -2.18
CA PHE A 92 -18.86 20.15 -2.92
C PHE A 92 -19.65 18.92 -3.41
N GLY A 93 -19.07 17.72 -3.33
CA GLY A 93 -19.71 16.46 -3.71
C GLY A 93 -19.04 15.27 -3.03
N GLU A 94 -19.55 14.06 -3.26
CA GLU A 94 -18.93 12.85 -2.71
C GLU A 94 -17.54 12.63 -3.33
N PHE A 95 -16.53 12.35 -2.50
CA PHE A 95 -15.26 11.86 -3.04
C PHE A 95 -15.54 10.54 -3.74
N ALA A 96 -15.06 10.37 -4.96
CA ALA A 96 -14.95 9.03 -5.53
C ALA A 96 -14.19 8.19 -4.50
N ARG A 97 -14.79 7.09 -4.05
CA ARG A 97 -14.06 6.14 -3.21
C ARG A 97 -12.84 5.74 -4.03
N ALA A 98 -11.65 6.19 -3.62
CA ALA A 98 -10.42 5.58 -4.05
C ALA A 98 -10.63 4.07 -3.86
N ARG A 99 -10.33 3.27 -4.90
CA ARG A 99 -10.46 1.82 -4.86
C ARG A 99 -9.89 1.40 -3.51
N ARG A 100 -10.73 0.85 -2.62
CA ARG A 100 -10.29 0.47 -1.28
C ARG A 100 -9.08 -0.41 -1.50
N VAL A 101 -7.94 0.00 -0.94
CA VAL A 101 -6.81 -0.90 -0.77
C VAL A 101 -7.39 -2.13 -0.07
N PRO A 102 -7.41 -3.30 -0.73
CA PRO A 102 -8.07 -4.47 -0.17
C PRO A 102 -7.52 -4.80 1.23
N GLY A 103 -8.44 -5.11 2.16
CA GLY A 103 -8.18 -5.49 3.55
C GLY A 103 -7.20 -4.62 4.34
N ASN A 104 -6.14 -5.23 4.89
CA ASN A 104 -5.23 -4.64 5.87
C ASN A 104 -4.07 -3.84 5.24
N GLY A 105 -4.13 -3.56 3.94
CA GLY A 105 -3.07 -2.87 3.22
C GLY A 105 -1.89 -3.77 2.84
N PHE A 106 -2.12 -5.08 2.71
CA PHE A 106 -1.10 -6.09 2.38
C PHE A 106 0.04 -6.22 3.41
N TYR A 107 -0.29 -6.05 4.68
CA TYR A 107 0.65 -6.24 5.79
C TYR A 107 1.02 -7.74 5.97
N PRO A 108 2.30 -8.09 6.22
CA PRO A 108 3.45 -7.21 6.49
C PRO A 108 4.31 -6.87 5.26
N PHE A 109 3.90 -7.25 4.05
CA PHE A 109 4.68 -7.05 2.83
C PHE A 109 4.67 -5.59 2.36
N VAL A 110 3.70 -4.80 2.81
CA VAL A 110 3.64 -3.35 2.62
C VAL A 110 3.54 -2.66 3.98
N LYS A 111 4.36 -1.61 4.18
CA LYS A 111 4.38 -0.79 5.39
C LYS A 111 4.48 0.68 5.01
N ASN A 112 3.56 1.50 5.50
CA ASN A 112 3.50 2.95 5.22
C ASN A 112 3.51 3.28 3.72
N GLY A 113 2.85 2.46 2.90
CA GLY A 113 2.83 2.62 1.43
C GLY A 113 4.17 2.33 0.75
N LEU A 114 5.09 1.63 1.42
CA LEU A 114 6.35 1.13 0.86
C LEU A 114 6.34 -0.39 0.85
N LEU A 115 6.96 -0.98 -0.17
CA LEU A 115 7.19 -2.41 -0.20
C LEU A 115 8.23 -2.77 0.87
N ASP A 116 7.83 -3.54 1.87
CA ASP A 116 8.70 -4.14 2.90
C ASP A 116 8.85 -5.62 2.59
N ALA A 117 9.30 -5.96 1.39
CA ALA A 117 9.54 -7.34 0.96
C ALA A 117 10.56 -7.42 -0.18
N LYS A 118 11.24 -8.56 -0.32
CA LYS A 118 11.97 -8.95 -1.53
C LYS A 118 11.08 -9.84 -2.38
N ILE A 119 10.97 -9.52 -3.68
CA ILE A 119 10.24 -10.35 -4.65
C ILE A 119 11.26 -11.26 -5.33
N ILE A 120 11.15 -12.56 -5.12
CA ILE A 120 12.08 -13.55 -5.65
C ILE A 120 11.42 -14.25 -6.83
N VAL A 121 12.04 -14.12 -8.00
CA VAL A 121 11.56 -14.70 -9.26
C VAL A 121 12.54 -15.74 -9.78
N GLY A 122 12.06 -16.80 -10.43
CA GLY A 122 12.94 -17.77 -11.07
C GLY A 122 13.71 -17.17 -12.23
N SER A 123 15.00 -17.50 -12.38
CA SER A 123 15.82 -17.01 -13.49
C SER A 123 15.30 -17.50 -14.86
N PRO A 124 15.29 -16.64 -15.90
CA PRO A 124 14.98 -17.05 -17.26
C PRO A 124 16.08 -17.95 -17.86
N ASP A 125 17.31 -17.85 -17.34
CA ASP A 125 18.44 -18.68 -17.75
C ASP A 125 18.37 -20.07 -17.11
N PRO A 126 18.64 -21.15 -17.88
CA PRO A 126 18.74 -22.50 -17.31
C PRO A 126 19.78 -22.57 -16.19
N HIS A 127 19.35 -23.02 -15.01
CA HIS A 127 20.26 -23.22 -13.88
C HIS A 127 19.76 -24.32 -12.94
N GLY A 128 20.62 -24.72 -12.00
CA GLY A 128 20.34 -25.79 -11.05
C GLY A 128 20.23 -27.20 -11.68
N PRO A 129 19.82 -28.21 -10.89
CA PRO A 129 19.82 -29.61 -11.30
C PRO A 129 18.89 -29.91 -12.48
N GLU A 130 17.74 -29.25 -12.54
CA GLU A 130 16.69 -29.49 -13.53
C GLU A 130 16.90 -28.68 -14.83
N LYS A 131 17.85 -27.72 -14.86
CA LYS A 131 18.10 -26.79 -15.97
C LYS A 131 16.83 -26.14 -16.54
N ALA A 132 15.84 -25.91 -15.69
CA ALA A 132 14.56 -25.35 -16.08
C ALA A 132 14.69 -23.84 -16.38
N ARG A 133 13.89 -23.35 -17.32
CA ARG A 133 13.75 -21.92 -17.59
C ARG A 133 12.46 -21.40 -16.98
N SER A 134 12.52 -20.26 -16.30
CA SER A 134 11.32 -19.54 -15.90
C SER A 134 10.63 -18.89 -17.10
N ARG A 135 9.31 -18.98 -17.17
CA ARG A 135 8.47 -18.23 -18.14
C ARG A 135 7.59 -17.20 -17.45
N ASP A 136 7.89 -16.92 -16.19
CA ASP A 136 6.96 -16.33 -15.22
C ASP A 136 6.76 -14.81 -15.36
N VAL A 137 7.32 -14.23 -16.43
CA VAL A 137 7.44 -12.77 -16.62
C VAL A 137 6.07 -12.11 -16.81
N SER A 138 5.17 -12.72 -17.58
CA SER A 138 3.85 -12.15 -17.89
C SER A 138 3.00 -11.94 -16.64
N PHE A 139 2.89 -12.95 -15.79
CA PHE A 139 2.10 -12.85 -14.56
C PHE A 139 2.84 -12.15 -13.41
N ALA A 140 4.17 -12.07 -13.43
CA ALA A 140 4.90 -11.19 -12.52
C ALA A 140 4.52 -9.72 -12.74
N VAL A 141 4.21 -9.30 -13.98
CA VAL A 141 3.72 -7.94 -14.28
C VAL A 141 2.34 -7.71 -13.66
N ASP A 142 1.40 -8.64 -13.83
CA ASP A 142 0.05 -8.52 -13.23
C ASP A 142 0.13 -8.42 -11.70
N LEU A 143 0.98 -9.25 -11.09
CA LEU A 143 1.22 -9.19 -9.65
C LEU A 143 1.85 -7.84 -9.25
N ALA A 144 2.83 -7.34 -10.00
CA ALA A 144 3.46 -6.05 -9.72
C ALA A 144 2.48 -4.88 -9.84
N LEU A 145 1.60 -4.88 -10.85
CA LEU A 145 0.53 -3.89 -11.00
C LEU A 145 -0.43 -3.93 -9.81
N PHE A 146 -0.83 -5.13 -9.38
CA PHE A 146 -1.68 -5.31 -8.21
C PHE A 146 -1.00 -4.81 -6.92
N ILE A 147 0.24 -5.22 -6.64
CA ILE A 147 1.02 -4.75 -5.48
C ILE A 147 1.22 -3.23 -5.54
N GLY A 148 1.42 -2.66 -6.73
CA GLY A 148 1.54 -1.22 -6.94
C GLY A 148 0.34 -0.43 -6.45
N THR A 149 -0.85 -1.02 -6.39
CA THR A 149 -2.05 -0.35 -5.83
C THR A 149 -1.95 -0.05 -4.32
N PHE A 150 -1.02 -0.71 -3.62
CA PHE A 150 -0.73 -0.50 -2.21
C PHE A 150 0.43 0.49 -1.97
N LEU A 151 1.16 0.87 -3.03
CA LEU A 151 2.40 1.63 -2.91
C LEU A 151 2.19 3.12 -3.19
N THR A 152 2.93 3.95 -2.46
CA THR A 152 3.01 5.41 -2.67
C THR A 152 4.23 5.82 -3.49
N ARG A 153 5.20 4.92 -3.62
CA ARG A 153 6.42 5.09 -4.44
C ARG A 153 6.92 3.73 -4.90
N ALA A 154 7.53 3.69 -6.09
CA ALA A 154 8.21 2.51 -6.59
C ALA A 154 9.58 2.33 -5.93
N GLY A 155 10.06 1.09 -5.86
CA GLY A 155 11.38 0.75 -5.35
C GLY A 155 11.96 -0.47 -6.08
N HIS A 156 13.25 -0.72 -5.90
CA HIS A 156 13.92 -1.90 -6.44
C HIS A 156 13.91 -3.01 -5.39
N SER A 157 13.18 -4.09 -5.64
CA SER A 157 13.06 -5.19 -4.67
C SER A 157 12.95 -6.57 -5.31
N VAL A 158 13.08 -6.66 -6.63
CA VAL A 158 13.07 -7.92 -7.37
C VAL A 158 14.48 -8.48 -7.41
N ILE A 159 14.62 -9.77 -7.09
CA ILE A 159 15.89 -10.51 -7.10
C ILE A 159 15.63 -11.83 -7.83
N GLU A 160 16.52 -12.21 -8.75
CA GLU A 160 16.49 -13.55 -9.32
C GLU A 160 16.87 -14.57 -8.25
N ASP A 161 16.20 -15.72 -8.27
CA ASP A 161 16.43 -16.78 -7.30
C ASP A 161 17.92 -17.17 -7.24
N LYS A 162 18.62 -17.27 -8.38
CA LYS A 162 20.08 -17.57 -8.42
C LYS A 162 20.94 -16.55 -7.67
N ASP A 163 20.51 -15.29 -7.57
CA ASP A 163 21.29 -14.18 -7.00
C ASP A 163 20.94 -13.87 -5.53
N THR A 164 19.97 -14.58 -4.93
CA THR A 164 19.60 -14.33 -3.52
C THR A 164 20.73 -14.65 -2.55
N THR A 165 20.99 -13.73 -1.61
CA THR A 165 21.95 -13.89 -0.51
C THR A 165 21.27 -14.30 0.81
N SER A 166 22.06 -14.73 1.80
CA SER A 166 21.55 -15.04 3.15
C SER A 166 20.86 -13.84 3.82
N ASP A 167 21.34 -12.63 3.56
CA ASP A 167 20.75 -11.41 4.11
C ASP A 167 19.41 -11.09 3.45
N ASP A 168 19.29 -11.32 2.14
CA ASP A 168 18.01 -11.19 1.44
C ASP A 168 16.95 -12.11 2.03
N LEU A 169 17.30 -13.37 2.27
CA LEU A 169 16.39 -14.40 2.81
C LEU A 169 15.85 -14.07 4.21
N ARG A 170 16.49 -13.17 4.96
CA ARG A 170 16.04 -12.72 6.29
C ARG A 170 14.97 -11.63 6.26
N ASN A 171 14.56 -11.15 5.09
CA ASN A 171 13.50 -10.13 4.93
C ASN A 171 12.10 -10.75 4.81
N ASN A 172 11.04 -9.94 4.66
CA ASN A 172 9.79 -10.51 4.15
C ASN A 172 10.01 -10.91 2.69
N LEU A 173 9.49 -12.05 2.26
CA LEU A 173 9.70 -12.56 0.90
C LEU A 173 8.37 -12.78 0.19
N ILE A 174 8.28 -12.37 -1.07
CA ILE A 174 7.23 -12.80 -2.00
C ILE A 174 7.93 -13.63 -3.07
N ILE A 175 7.66 -14.93 -3.10
CA ILE A 175 8.38 -15.89 -3.94
C ILE A 175 7.43 -16.37 -5.02
N ILE A 176 7.85 -16.24 -6.28
CA ILE A 176 7.07 -16.65 -7.44
C ILE A 176 7.74 -17.86 -8.09
N GLY A 177 6.94 -18.90 -8.31
CA GLY A 177 7.36 -20.10 -9.01
C GLY A 177 7.61 -21.30 -8.09
N GLY A 178 7.39 -22.49 -8.66
CA GLY A 178 7.56 -23.77 -7.97
C GLY A 178 9.03 -24.15 -7.75
N PRO A 179 9.31 -25.24 -7.00
CA PRO A 179 10.66 -25.67 -6.64
C PRO A 179 11.51 -26.10 -7.82
N VAL A 180 10.92 -26.30 -9.01
CA VAL A 180 11.66 -26.59 -10.23
C VAL A 180 12.35 -25.34 -10.77
N THR A 181 11.66 -24.20 -10.77
CA THR A 181 12.10 -22.93 -11.37
C THR A 181 12.55 -21.89 -10.36
N ASN A 182 12.33 -22.11 -9.05
CA ASN A 182 12.73 -21.20 -7.99
C ASN A 182 13.45 -21.97 -6.85
N LYS A 183 14.75 -21.70 -6.68
CA LYS A 183 15.61 -22.35 -5.67
C LYS A 183 15.13 -22.07 -4.24
N VAL A 184 14.58 -20.88 -3.99
CA VAL A 184 14.14 -20.48 -2.65
C VAL A 184 12.87 -21.22 -2.27
N THR A 185 11.91 -21.38 -3.20
CA THR A 185 10.75 -22.26 -3.01
C THR A 185 11.19 -23.68 -2.65
N ARG A 186 12.21 -24.22 -3.34
CA ARG A 186 12.77 -25.55 -3.05
C ARG A 186 13.32 -25.66 -1.63
N MET A 187 14.04 -24.65 -1.15
CA MET A 187 14.64 -24.63 0.19
C MET A 187 13.60 -24.67 1.32
N ILE A 188 12.43 -24.07 1.10
CA ILE A 188 11.38 -23.97 2.14
C ILE A 188 10.23 -24.96 1.96
N ASN A 189 10.18 -25.70 0.85
CA ASN A 189 9.04 -26.54 0.48
C ASN A 189 8.55 -27.45 1.62
N GLU A 190 9.46 -28.09 2.35
CA GLU A 190 9.13 -28.99 3.46
C GLU A 190 8.53 -28.28 4.68
N LYS A 191 8.74 -26.96 4.80
CA LYS A 191 8.22 -26.13 5.89
C LYS A 191 6.88 -25.47 5.55
N LEU A 192 6.41 -25.56 4.30
CA LEU A 192 5.17 -24.93 3.88
C LEU A 192 3.94 -25.79 4.28
N PRO A 193 2.83 -25.18 4.73
CA PRO A 193 1.59 -25.90 5.01
C PRO A 193 0.89 -26.42 3.74
N VAL A 194 1.17 -25.80 2.59
CA VAL A 194 0.87 -26.31 1.25
C VAL A 194 2.19 -26.37 0.48
N ARG A 195 2.52 -27.54 -0.04
CA ARG A 195 3.86 -27.83 -0.59
C ARG A 195 3.78 -28.70 -1.83
N PHE A 196 4.90 -28.88 -2.51
CA PHE A 196 5.04 -29.84 -3.59
C PHE A 196 5.50 -31.20 -3.05
N ASP A 197 4.87 -32.29 -3.48
CA ASP A 197 5.35 -33.66 -3.20
C ASP A 197 6.52 -34.05 -4.11
N SER A 198 7.05 -35.27 -3.95
CA SER A 198 8.15 -35.80 -4.77
C SER A 198 7.82 -35.94 -6.26
N ARG A 199 6.53 -35.98 -6.60
CA ARG A 199 6.00 -36.00 -7.97
C ARG A 199 5.60 -34.60 -8.46
N LYS A 200 5.97 -33.55 -7.70
CA LYS A 200 5.67 -32.15 -7.99
C LYS A 200 4.16 -31.83 -7.98
N ASN A 201 3.33 -32.66 -7.35
CA ASN A 201 1.91 -32.34 -7.12
C ASN A 201 1.78 -31.44 -5.90
N ILE A 202 0.71 -30.63 -5.85
CA ILE A 202 0.44 -29.78 -4.70
C ILE A 202 -0.22 -30.62 -3.61
N GLN A 203 0.33 -30.61 -2.41
CA GLN A 203 -0.16 -31.34 -1.24
C GLN A 203 -0.52 -30.38 -0.11
N SER A 204 -1.77 -30.45 0.35
CA SER A 204 -2.23 -29.85 1.60
C SER A 204 -2.44 -30.92 2.68
N LYS A 205 -2.84 -30.51 3.88
CA LYS A 205 -3.25 -31.45 4.94
C LYS A 205 -4.48 -32.27 4.56
N LYS A 206 -5.32 -31.78 3.63
CA LYS A 206 -6.58 -32.44 3.26
C LYS A 206 -6.41 -33.44 2.13
N ARG A 207 -5.72 -33.04 1.05
CA ARG A 207 -5.59 -33.86 -0.17
C ARG A 207 -4.43 -33.40 -1.05
N THR A 208 -4.17 -34.20 -2.09
CA THR A 208 -3.21 -33.92 -3.15
C THR A 208 -3.93 -33.48 -4.42
N TYR A 209 -3.45 -32.41 -5.04
CA TYR A 209 -3.95 -31.80 -6.26
C TYR A 209 -2.96 -32.07 -7.39
N ARG A 210 -3.43 -32.75 -8.44
CA ARG A 210 -2.58 -33.28 -9.52
C ARG A 210 -2.72 -32.54 -10.84
N GLY A 211 -3.69 -31.63 -10.98
CA GLY A 211 -3.91 -30.86 -12.20
C GLY A 211 -2.70 -29.98 -12.52
N ASP A 212 -2.37 -29.85 -13.80
CA ASP A 212 -1.27 -28.99 -14.24
C ASP A 212 -1.60 -27.49 -14.08
N ASP A 213 -2.89 -27.17 -14.13
CA ASP A 213 -3.46 -25.83 -13.93
C ASP A 213 -3.77 -25.53 -12.45
N CYS A 214 -3.38 -26.43 -11.55
CA CYS A 214 -3.47 -26.19 -10.13
C CYS A 214 -2.32 -25.29 -9.64
N GLY A 215 -2.67 -24.29 -8.86
CA GLY A 215 -1.78 -23.35 -8.20
C GLY A 215 -2.10 -23.18 -6.73
N PHE A 216 -1.20 -22.57 -5.98
CA PHE A 216 -1.47 -22.16 -4.61
C PHE A 216 -0.80 -20.84 -4.26
N VAL A 217 -1.41 -20.18 -3.28
CA VAL A 217 -0.84 -19.06 -2.54
C VAL A 217 -0.73 -19.49 -1.09
N VAL A 218 0.42 -19.29 -0.47
CA VAL A 218 0.61 -19.57 0.96
C VAL A 218 1.36 -18.43 1.62
N LYS A 219 0.88 -18.03 2.80
CA LYS A 219 1.50 -17.07 3.70
C LYS A 219 1.90 -17.79 4.99
N THR A 220 3.16 -17.67 5.38
CA THR A 220 3.72 -18.31 6.57
C THR A 220 4.83 -17.45 7.18
N ASP A 221 5.28 -17.78 8.39
CA ASP A 221 6.43 -17.16 9.01
C ASP A 221 7.72 -17.51 8.25
N ASN A 222 8.67 -16.58 8.25
CA ASN A 222 9.95 -16.76 7.58
C ASN A 222 10.84 -17.69 8.40
N PRO A 223 11.25 -18.86 7.86
CA PRO A 223 12.07 -19.83 8.59
C PRO A 223 13.53 -19.39 8.82
N TRP A 224 13.96 -18.26 8.25
CA TRP A 224 15.25 -17.64 8.48
C TRP A 224 15.18 -16.43 9.43
N ASN A 225 13.97 -15.95 9.77
CA ASN A 225 13.75 -14.82 10.67
C ASN A 225 12.30 -14.80 11.21
N ASP A 226 12.13 -15.13 12.50
CA ASP A 226 10.83 -15.23 13.17
C ASP A 226 9.99 -13.93 13.18
N GLY A 227 10.62 -12.77 12.93
CA GLY A 227 9.94 -11.48 12.84
C GLY A 227 9.46 -11.11 11.43
N LYS A 228 9.64 -11.98 10.44
CA LYS A 228 9.32 -11.73 9.03
C LYS A 228 8.42 -12.82 8.46
N SER A 229 7.78 -12.54 7.33
CA SER A 229 6.84 -13.45 6.67
C SER A 229 7.25 -13.78 5.25
N ILE A 230 6.84 -14.96 4.78
CA ILE A 230 6.99 -15.41 3.40
C ILE A 230 5.60 -15.59 2.79
N MET A 231 5.45 -15.14 1.55
CA MET A 231 4.37 -15.51 0.67
C MET A 231 4.94 -16.28 -0.52
N VAL A 232 4.40 -17.46 -0.82
CA VAL A 232 4.74 -18.24 -2.01
C VAL A 232 3.53 -18.28 -2.94
N ILE A 233 3.73 -17.93 -4.19
CA ILE A 233 2.73 -17.99 -5.27
C ILE A 233 3.32 -18.92 -6.34
N ALA A 234 2.79 -20.13 -6.43
CA ALA A 234 3.37 -21.17 -7.26
C ALA A 234 2.32 -22.16 -7.76
N GLY A 235 2.57 -22.74 -8.93
CA GLY A 235 1.79 -23.89 -9.41
C GLY A 235 2.66 -25.05 -9.86
N LYS A 236 1.99 -26.15 -10.20
CA LYS A 236 2.64 -27.37 -10.69
C LYS A 236 3.37 -27.14 -12.01
N ARG A 237 2.75 -26.38 -12.90
CA ARG A 237 3.32 -25.90 -14.16
C ARG A 237 3.11 -24.40 -14.29
N TYR A 238 3.59 -23.85 -15.41
CA TYR A 238 3.39 -22.46 -15.81
C TYR A 238 1.92 -22.03 -15.70
N SER A 239 0.98 -22.84 -16.22
CA SER A 239 -0.46 -22.58 -16.13
C SER A 239 -0.94 -22.52 -14.69
N GLY A 240 -0.53 -23.46 -13.84
CA GLY A 240 -0.80 -23.42 -12.40
C GLY A 240 -0.26 -22.17 -11.70
N THR A 241 0.95 -21.69 -12.04
CA THR A 241 1.48 -20.45 -11.45
C THR A 241 0.68 -19.23 -11.91
N LYS A 242 0.28 -19.19 -13.20
CA LYS A 242 -0.65 -18.17 -13.71
C LYS A 242 -1.98 -18.19 -12.96
N ALA A 243 -2.57 -19.36 -12.73
CA ALA A 243 -3.76 -19.52 -11.90
C ALA A 243 -3.54 -19.00 -10.47
N ALA A 244 -2.40 -19.31 -9.83
CA ALA A 244 -2.10 -18.84 -8.48
C ALA A 244 -2.04 -17.30 -8.40
N VAL A 245 -1.41 -16.64 -9.37
CA VAL A 245 -1.38 -15.17 -9.46
C VAL A 245 -2.77 -14.60 -9.69
N LEU A 246 -3.53 -15.15 -10.63
CA LEU A 246 -4.89 -14.68 -10.91
C LEU A 246 -5.80 -14.86 -9.70
N GLY A 247 -5.69 -15.99 -9.00
CA GLY A 247 -6.37 -16.27 -7.75
C GLY A 247 -6.00 -15.29 -6.65
N PHE A 248 -4.71 -15.00 -6.48
CA PHE A 248 -4.25 -13.99 -5.52
C PHE A 248 -4.90 -12.63 -5.77
N ILE A 249 -4.94 -12.18 -7.03
CA ILE A 249 -5.50 -10.88 -7.42
C ILE A 249 -7.03 -10.85 -7.23
N LYS A 250 -7.75 -11.88 -7.71
CA LYS A 250 -9.23 -11.95 -7.63
C LYS A 250 -9.73 -12.21 -6.22
N HIS A 251 -8.98 -12.96 -5.40
CA HIS A 251 -9.39 -13.42 -4.07
C HIS A 251 -8.46 -12.95 -2.96
N PHE A 252 -7.87 -11.76 -3.10
CA PHE A 252 -6.91 -11.23 -2.13
C PHE A 252 -7.45 -11.21 -0.68
N GLU A 253 -8.71 -10.82 -0.47
CA GLU A 253 -9.31 -10.80 0.86
C GLU A 253 -9.36 -12.20 1.52
N LEU A 254 -9.36 -13.27 0.72
CA LEU A 254 -9.36 -14.64 1.22
C LEU A 254 -7.99 -15.01 1.81
N ILE A 255 -6.91 -14.67 1.12
CA ILE A 255 -5.54 -14.92 1.60
C ILE A 255 -5.15 -14.00 2.76
N GLU A 256 -5.82 -12.87 2.96
CA GLU A 256 -5.63 -12.08 4.18
C GLU A 256 -6.25 -12.75 5.41
N LYS A 257 -7.36 -13.48 5.20
CA LYS A 257 -8.09 -14.19 6.27
C LYS A 257 -7.59 -15.61 6.51
N ARG A 258 -6.86 -16.20 5.56
CA ARG A 258 -6.37 -17.59 5.60
C ARG A 258 -4.84 -17.62 5.46
N SER A 259 -4.22 -18.72 5.90
CA SER A 259 -2.78 -18.92 5.68
C SER A 259 -2.46 -19.40 4.26
N HIS A 260 -3.43 -19.94 3.53
CA HIS A 260 -3.22 -20.43 2.17
C HIS A 260 -4.53 -20.50 1.39
N MET A 261 -4.37 -20.65 0.08
CA MET A 261 -5.41 -20.89 -0.89
C MET A 261 -4.86 -21.79 -1.99
N ILE A 262 -5.65 -22.76 -2.44
CA ILE A 262 -5.35 -23.61 -3.60
C ILE A 262 -6.40 -23.31 -4.66
N VAL A 263 -5.96 -23.12 -5.90
CA VAL A 263 -6.79 -22.73 -7.02
C VAL A 263 -6.57 -23.66 -8.20
N GLU A 264 -7.55 -23.70 -9.08
CA GLU A 264 -7.48 -24.33 -10.39
C GLU A 264 -7.79 -23.28 -11.45
N GLY A 265 -6.93 -23.16 -12.45
CA GLY A 265 -7.18 -22.33 -13.63
C GLY A 265 -8.35 -22.87 -14.44
N MET A 266 -9.18 -21.95 -14.94
CA MET A 266 -10.25 -22.24 -15.88
C MET A 266 -10.00 -21.46 -17.16
N ASP A 267 -10.29 -22.11 -18.27
CA ASP A 267 -10.30 -21.57 -19.62
C ASP A 267 -11.77 -21.61 -20.06
N ASN A 268 -12.48 -20.49 -19.88
CA ASN A 268 -13.93 -20.45 -20.12
C ASN A 268 -14.26 -20.17 -21.58
N ASP A 269 -13.38 -19.48 -22.31
CA ASP A 269 -13.56 -19.17 -23.72
C ASP A 269 -12.91 -20.18 -24.68
N GLY A 270 -12.11 -21.11 -24.15
CA GLY A 270 -11.55 -22.27 -24.85
C GLY A 270 -10.34 -21.93 -25.71
N ASP A 271 -9.66 -20.81 -25.45
CA ASP A 271 -8.51 -20.36 -26.24
C ASP A 271 -7.17 -20.99 -25.79
N GLY A 272 -7.19 -21.77 -24.70
CA GLY A 272 -6.03 -22.41 -24.10
C GLY A 272 -5.32 -21.55 -23.05
N GLU A 273 -5.81 -20.34 -22.75
CA GLU A 273 -5.31 -19.46 -21.71
C GLU A 273 -6.23 -19.46 -20.48
N ILE A 274 -5.62 -19.33 -19.30
CA ILE A 274 -6.39 -19.19 -18.06
C ILE A 274 -6.98 -17.78 -17.99
N ASP A 275 -8.31 -17.67 -17.97
CA ASP A 275 -9.09 -16.44 -17.85
C ASP A 275 -9.79 -16.28 -16.48
N ASP A 276 -9.97 -17.39 -15.78
CA ASP A 276 -10.59 -17.45 -14.47
C ASP A 276 -10.01 -18.53 -13.57
N VAL A 277 -10.40 -18.51 -12.31
CA VAL A 277 -9.88 -19.42 -11.30
C VAL A 277 -10.97 -19.87 -10.35
N ARG A 278 -10.95 -21.16 -10.04
CA ARG A 278 -11.80 -21.74 -9.00
C ARG A 278 -10.98 -22.01 -7.75
N VAL A 279 -11.44 -21.49 -6.61
CA VAL A 279 -10.85 -21.82 -5.30
C VAL A 279 -11.23 -23.24 -4.91
N LEU A 280 -10.23 -24.11 -4.75
CA LEU A 280 -10.40 -25.50 -4.35
C LEU A 280 -10.30 -25.71 -2.83
N GLU A 281 -9.53 -24.84 -2.16
CA GLU A 281 -9.27 -24.81 -0.72
C GLU A 281 -8.85 -23.41 -0.28
#